data_AF-A0A2E9XB98-F1
#
_entry.id   AF-A0A2E9XB98-F1
#
_cell.length_a   1.000
_cell.length_b   1.000
_cell.length_c   1.000
_cell.angle_alpha   90.00
_cell.angle_beta   90.00
_cell.angle_gamma   90.00
#
_symmetry.space_group_name_H-M   'P 1'
#
loop_
_entity.id
_entity.type
_entity.pdbx_description
1 polymer ?
#
loop_
_entity_poly.entity_id
_entity_poly.type
_entity_poly.pdbx_seq_one_letter_code
_entity_poly.pdbx_strand_id
1 'polypeptide(L)'
;MTELVHVVPGQIVTDTHAHQTVQYFWDRVHPKPLTPLPKIQAIAKRALIAGYTPQEVVRALNQCRAFTLPAIEYQLRSSSIPNYGRNAEQVLKMME
;
A
#
# COMPACT_ATOMS: atom_id res chain seq x y z
N MET A 1 -4.96 -17.76 11.83
CA MET A 1 -4.70 -16.31 11.65
C MET A 1 -3.87 -16.15 10.39
N THR A 2 -4.30 -15.35 9.43
CA THR A 2 -3.54 -15.12 8.19
C THR A 2 -2.35 -14.21 8.49
N GLU A 3 -1.15 -14.71 8.24
CA GLU A 3 0.11 -13.97 8.41
C GLU A 3 0.40 -13.10 7.19
N LEU A 4 1.10 -11.98 7.41
CA LEU A 4 1.45 -11.07 6.34
C LEU A 4 2.66 -11.63 5.60
N VAL A 5 2.54 -11.78 4.28
CA VAL A 5 3.65 -12.24 3.44
C VAL A 5 4.80 -11.24 3.48
N HIS A 6 6.04 -11.74 3.39
CA HIS A 6 7.23 -10.92 3.16
C HIS A 6 7.63 -11.02 1.69
N VAL A 7 7.74 -9.88 1.00
CA VAL A 7 8.24 -9.80 -0.37
C VAL A 7 9.58 -9.09 -0.33
N VAL A 8 10.65 -9.81 -0.69
CA VAL A 8 12.02 -9.26 -0.69
C VAL A 8 12.24 -8.41 -1.94
N PRO A 9 12.93 -7.26 -1.85
CA PRO A 9 13.31 -6.49 -3.04
C PRO A 9 14.04 -7.35 -4.07
N GLY A 10 13.55 -7.36 -5.32
CA GLY A 10 14.11 -8.17 -6.41
C GLY A 10 13.48 -9.56 -6.59
N GLN A 11 12.59 -9.99 -5.69
CA GLN A 11 11.82 -11.22 -5.87
C GLN A 11 10.67 -11.01 -6.86
N ILE A 12 10.38 -12.02 -7.69
CA ILE A 12 9.22 -12.00 -8.60
C ILE A 12 7.93 -11.95 -7.78
N VAL A 13 7.11 -10.91 -8.01
CA VAL A 13 5.80 -10.76 -7.35
C VAL A 13 4.77 -11.68 -8.00
N THR A 14 4.26 -12.65 -7.25
CA THR A 14 3.25 -13.61 -7.71
C THR A 14 1.84 -13.20 -7.30
N ASP A 15 0.82 -13.80 -7.94
CA ASP A 15 -0.58 -13.68 -7.51
C ASP A 15 -0.80 -14.20 -6.08
N THR A 16 0.04 -15.14 -5.62
CA THR A 16 -0.02 -15.66 -4.25
C THR A 16 0.37 -14.59 -3.24
N HIS A 17 1.41 -13.79 -3.51
CA HIS A 17 1.80 -12.68 -2.62
C HIS A 17 0.68 -11.64 -2.50
N ALA A 18 0.05 -11.28 -3.63
CA ALA A 18 -1.07 -10.35 -3.63
C ALA A 18 -2.29 -10.92 -2.88
N HIS A 19 -2.61 -12.20 -3.10
CA HIS A 19 -3.69 -12.88 -2.40
C HIS A 19 -3.46 -12.89 -0.89
N GLN A 20 -2.28 -13.29 -0.41
CA GLN A 20 -1.95 -13.33 1.01
C GLN A 20 -2.00 -11.94 1.66
N THR A 21 -1.47 -10.92 0.98
CA THR A 21 -1.51 -9.52 1.45
C THR A 21 -2.93 -9.02 1.60
N VAL A 22 -3.79 -9.28 0.61
CA VAL A 22 -5.19 -8.84 0.65
C VAL A 22 -6.01 -9.69 1.59
N GLN A 23 -5.77 -10.99 1.69
CA GLN A 23 -6.44 -11.86 2.66
C GLN A 23 -6.14 -11.40 4.09
N TYR A 24 -4.88 -11.05 4.38
CA TYR A 24 -4.49 -10.45 5.67
C TYR A 24 -5.31 -9.21 6.02
N PHE A 25 -5.48 -8.28 5.06
CA PHE A 25 -6.33 -7.10 5.22
C PHE A 25 -7.80 -7.49 5.37
N TRP A 26 -8.29 -8.34 4.49
CA TRP A 26 -9.70 -8.71 4.39
C TRP A 26 -10.16 -9.37 5.67
N ASP A 27 -9.41 -10.31 6.25
CA ASP A 27 -9.77 -10.99 7.50
C ASP A 27 -9.92 -10.04 8.70
N ARG A 28 -9.30 -8.85 8.65
CA ARG A 28 -9.25 -7.89 9.77
C ARG A 28 -10.14 -6.68 9.58
N VAL A 29 -10.49 -6.33 8.34
CA VAL A 29 -11.29 -5.14 8.05
C VAL A 29 -12.79 -5.39 8.31
N HIS A 30 -13.39 -4.49 9.09
CA HIS A 30 -14.83 -4.45 9.34
C HIS A 30 -15.31 -2.99 9.39
N PRO A 31 -16.39 -2.63 8.66
CA PRO A 31 -17.14 -3.46 7.71
C PRO A 31 -16.31 -3.87 6.48
N LYS A 32 -16.71 -4.94 5.80
CA LYS A 32 -16.05 -5.36 4.56
C LYS A 32 -16.24 -4.28 3.48
N PRO A 33 -15.21 -3.97 2.69
CA PRO A 33 -15.35 -3.09 1.53
C PRO A 33 -16.45 -3.55 0.58
N LEU A 34 -17.19 -2.61 0.01
CA LEU A 34 -18.11 -2.89 -1.10
C LEU A 34 -17.38 -3.32 -2.37
N THR A 35 -16.09 -2.99 -2.47
CA THR A 35 -15.28 -3.36 -3.62
C THR A 35 -14.93 -4.85 -3.56
N PRO A 36 -15.16 -5.63 -4.64
CA PRO A 36 -14.88 -7.05 -4.65
C PRO A 36 -13.41 -7.38 -4.34
N LEU A 37 -13.19 -8.43 -3.55
CA LEU A 37 -11.85 -8.92 -3.19
C LEU A 37 -10.90 -9.06 -4.39
N PRO A 38 -11.30 -9.63 -5.55
CA PRO A 38 -10.39 -9.77 -6.71
C PRO A 38 -9.88 -8.42 -7.24
N LYS A 39 -10.71 -7.37 -7.16
CA LYS A 39 -10.32 -6.03 -7.59
C LYS A 39 -9.30 -5.41 -6.63
N ILE A 40 -9.47 -5.63 -5.33
CA ILE A 40 -8.50 -5.21 -4.31
C ILE A 40 -7.19 -5.97 -4.48
N GLN A 41 -7.24 -7.27 -4.76
CA GLN A 41 -6.06 -8.10 -5.06
C GLN A 41 -5.29 -7.59 -6.28
N ALA A 42 -5.99 -7.22 -7.37
CA ALA A 42 -5.34 -6.64 -8.54
C ALA A 42 -4.62 -5.32 -8.22
N ILE A 43 -5.21 -4.46 -7.38
CA ILE A 43 -4.58 -3.21 -6.94
C ILE A 43 -3.35 -3.50 -6.06
N ALA A 44 -3.48 -4.39 -5.08
CA ALA A 44 -2.38 -4.78 -4.21
C ALA A 44 -1.21 -5.39 -5.01
N LYS A 45 -1.49 -6.23 -6.01
CA LYS A 45 -0.47 -6.80 -6.90
C LYS A 45 0.34 -5.70 -7.60
N ARG A 46 -0.33 -4.67 -8.14
CA ARG A 46 0.35 -3.54 -8.79
C ARG A 46 1.24 -2.77 -7.82
N ALA A 47 0.79 -2.56 -6.59
CA ALA A 47 1.59 -1.89 -5.56
C ALA A 47 2.82 -2.73 -5.16
N LEU A 48 2.68 -4.05 -4.99
CA LEU A 48 3.80 -4.93 -4.72
C LEU A 48 4.82 -4.94 -5.88
N ILE A 49 4.35 -4.97 -7.13
CA ILE A 49 5.22 -4.86 -8.33
C ILE A 49 5.96 -3.52 -8.35
N ALA A 50 5.33 -2.45 -7.89
CA ALA A 50 5.95 -1.12 -7.78
C ALA A 50 6.98 -1.02 -6.63
N GLY A 51 7.19 -2.10 -5.86
CA GLY A 51 8.20 -2.16 -4.81
C GLY A 51 7.69 -1.77 -3.42
N TYR A 52 6.38 -1.52 -3.25
CA TYR A 52 5.82 -1.31 -1.91
C TYR A 52 5.80 -2.61 -1.12
N THR A 53 6.07 -2.51 0.17
CA THR A 53 5.99 -3.63 1.09
C THR A 53 4.53 -4.03 1.35
N PRO A 54 4.25 -5.31 1.65
CA PRO A 54 2.91 -5.76 2.06
C PRO A 54 2.31 -4.94 3.21
N GLN A 55 3.14 -4.46 4.14
CA GLN A 55 2.75 -3.60 5.25
C GLN A 55 2.23 -2.24 4.77
N GLU A 56 2.94 -1.59 3.85
CA GLU A 56 2.53 -0.31 3.25
C GLU A 56 1.24 -0.45 2.45
N VAL A 57 1.11 -1.55 1.70
CA VAL A 57 -0.12 -1.86 0.95
C VAL A 57 -1.31 -2.03 1.89
N VAL A 58 -1.17 -2.83 2.95
CA VAL A 58 -2.25 -3.02 3.94
C VAL A 58 -2.60 -1.71 4.65
N ARG A 59 -1.59 -0.90 5.00
CA ARG A 59 -1.82 0.43 5.59
C ARG A 59 -2.63 1.34 4.65
N ALA A 60 -2.23 1.41 3.38
CA ALA A 60 -2.94 2.20 2.38
C ALA A 60 -4.38 1.72 2.18
N LEU A 61 -4.61 0.40 2.15
CA LEU A 61 -5.95 -0.20 2.06
C LEU A 61 -6.84 0.17 3.25
N ASN A 62 -6.30 0.22 4.47
CA ASN A 62 -7.05 0.63 5.66
C ASN A 62 -7.41 2.12 5.67
N GLN A 63 -6.56 2.97 5.08
CA GLN A 63 -6.79 4.42 5.02
C GLN A 63 -7.73 4.83 3.88
N CYS A 64 -7.88 3.96 2.89
CA CYS A 64 -8.61 4.27 1.67
C CYS A 64 -10.08 3.88 1.79
N ARG A 65 -10.97 4.88 1.68
CA ARG A 65 -12.43 4.63 1.61
C ARG A 65 -12.89 4.26 0.21
N ALA A 66 -12.24 4.81 -0.81
CA ALA A 66 -12.51 4.53 -2.21
C ALA A 66 -11.44 3.57 -2.74
N PHE A 67 -11.74 2.27 -2.84
CA PHE A 67 -10.80 1.24 -3.31
C PHE A 67 -10.56 1.31 -4.83
N THR A 68 -10.08 2.47 -5.28
CA THR A 68 -9.65 2.75 -6.64
C THR A 68 -8.13 2.81 -6.66
N LEU A 69 -7.54 2.46 -7.82
CA LEU A 69 -6.09 2.52 -7.99
C LEU A 69 -5.51 3.91 -7.66
N PRO A 70 -6.08 5.04 -8.15
CA PRO A 70 -5.51 6.37 -7.87
C PRO A 70 -5.56 6.73 -6.39
N ALA A 71 -6.62 6.33 -5.68
CA ALA A 71 -6.76 6.64 -4.26
C ALA A 71 -5.78 5.83 -3.42
N ILE A 72 -5.54 4.56 -3.76
CA ILE A 72 -4.54 3.72 -3.09
C ILE A 72 -3.12 4.22 -3.39
N GLU A 73 -2.82 4.57 -4.65
CA GLU A 73 -1.54 5.19 -5.01
C GLU A 73 -1.31 6.51 -4.26
N TYR A 74 -2.35 7.33 -4.09
CA TYR A 74 -2.26 8.55 -3.29
C TYR A 74 -1.92 8.23 -1.83
N GLN A 75 -2.58 7.24 -1.21
CA GLN A 75 -2.28 6.83 0.17
C GLN A 75 -0.85 6.29 0.31
N LEU A 76 -0.41 5.45 -0.62
CA LEU A 76 0.95 4.90 -0.66
C LEU A 76 2.00 6.01 -0.81
N ARG A 77 1.79 6.94 -1.75
CA ARG A 77 2.68 8.09 -1.95
C ARG A 77 2.69 9.00 -0.74
N SER A 78 1.53 9.34 -0.18
CA SER A 78 1.44 10.18 1.02
C SER A 78 2.14 9.57 2.23
N SER A 79 2.17 8.23 2.32
CA SER A 79 2.89 7.50 3.37
C SER A 79 4.39 7.38 3.09
N SER A 80 4.78 7.35 1.81
CA SER A 80 6.16 7.40 1.30
C SER A 80 6.74 8.82 1.24
N ILE A 81 6.03 9.82 1.77
CA ILE A 81 6.59 11.14 2.07
C ILE A 81 6.97 11.14 3.56
N PRO A 82 8.11 10.54 3.98
CA PRO A 82 8.82 11.12 5.10
C PRO A 82 9.43 12.42 4.57
N ASN A 83 9.10 13.56 5.18
CA ASN A 83 9.82 14.83 4.99
C ASN A 83 9.52 15.68 3.74
N TYR A 84 8.29 15.86 3.24
CA TYR A 84 8.09 17.08 2.42
C TYR A 84 8.24 18.34 3.27
N GLY A 85 7.73 18.33 4.51
CA GLY A 85 7.94 19.43 5.46
C GLY A 85 9.42 19.67 5.78
N ARG A 86 10.15 18.63 6.20
CA ARG A 86 11.58 18.74 6.53
C ARG A 86 12.49 18.98 5.32
N ASN A 87 12.22 18.40 4.15
CA ASN A 87 13.03 18.68 2.94
C ASN A 87 12.71 20.07 2.38
N ALA A 88 11.45 20.52 2.41
CA ALA A 88 11.11 21.89 2.04
C ALA A 88 11.73 22.90 3.01
N GLU A 89 11.72 22.63 4.33
CA GLU A 89 12.41 23.45 5.33
C GLU A 89 13.94 23.44 5.14
N GLN A 90 14.56 22.30 4.78
CA GLN A 90 15.99 22.24 4.46
C GLN A 90 16.34 23.00 3.17
N VAL A 91 15.52 22.88 2.12
CA VAL A 91 15.72 23.61 0.87
C VAL A 91 15.54 25.11 1.09
N LEU A 92 14.53 25.53 1.85
CA LEU A 92 14.34 26.94 2.22
C LEU A 92 15.51 27.49 3.05
N LYS A 93 16.03 26.73 4.04
CA LYS A 93 17.22 27.12 4.82
C LYS A 93 18.53 27.15 4.04
N MET A 94 18.60 26.50 2.87
CA MET A 94 19.77 26.54 1.98
C MET A 94 19.70 27.71 0.98
N MET A 95 18.57 28.42 0.93
CA MET A 95 18.34 29.59 0.07
C MET A 95 18.38 30.92 0.84
N GLU A 96 18.55 30.88 2.16
CA GLU A 96 18.94 32.01 3.02
C GLU A 96 20.46 32.08 3.19
#